data_AF-A0A357YWB4-F1
#
_entry.id   AF-A0A357YWB4-F1
#
_cell.length_a   1.000
_cell.length_b   1.000
_cell.length_c   1.000
_cell.angle_alpha   90.00
_cell.angle_beta   90.00
_cell.angle_gamma   90.00
#
_symmetry.space_group_name_H-M   'P 1'
#
loop_
_entity.id
_entity.type
_entity.pdbx_description
1 polymer ?
#
loop_
_entity_poly.entity_id
_entity_poly.type
_entity_poly.pdbx_seq_one_letter_code
_entity_poly.pdbx_strand_id
1 'polypeptide(L)'
;MQFCFKNYSKFVPHFIKTREGLLAAGVLLVLIFLKPLAAGPLEGIVIYYIRFDLKSSSQRITDGKLTMVPAHQDFRAANFSYFPISGIIQALPQEAAHIIEVKAKQNAFIQLLEQKGLKSVTTVNYETIISYEGCVQVPVALFISPYDNKNKGFPYTARVFFSPLSFPDQWESLRRRFKIKELIENFFLFFK
;
A
#
# COMPACT_ATOMS: atom_id res chain seq x y z
N MET A 1 -82.91 34.68 -33.32
CA MET A 1 -82.28 34.69 -34.65
C MET A 1 -80.79 34.91 -34.49
N GLN A 2 -80.01 34.23 -35.32
CA GLN A 2 -78.58 34.39 -35.62
C GLN A 2 -77.51 33.92 -34.60
N PHE A 3 -76.86 32.84 -35.02
CA PHE A 3 -75.45 32.50 -34.80
C PHE A 3 -74.50 33.68 -35.10
N CYS A 4 -73.40 33.77 -34.35
CA CYS A 4 -72.12 34.22 -34.92
C CYS A 4 -70.92 33.56 -34.20
N PHE A 5 -69.90 33.24 -35.00
CA PHE A 5 -68.80 32.32 -34.74
C PHE A 5 -67.58 32.95 -34.04
N LYS A 6 -66.93 32.12 -33.20
CA LYS A 6 -65.49 31.97 -32.86
C LYS A 6 -64.47 33.04 -33.30
N ASN A 7 -63.53 33.36 -32.40
CA ASN A 7 -62.11 33.12 -32.65
C ASN A 7 -61.29 32.91 -31.37
N TYR A 8 -60.41 31.92 -31.42
CA TYR A 8 -59.54 31.45 -30.35
C TYR A 8 -58.33 32.37 -30.18
N SER A 9 -57.96 32.67 -28.94
CA SER A 9 -56.61 33.12 -28.57
C SER A 9 -56.01 32.09 -27.62
N LYS A 10 -54.98 31.38 -28.09
CA LYS A 10 -54.16 30.47 -27.29
C LYS A 10 -53.25 31.31 -26.40
N PHE A 11 -53.56 31.39 -25.11
CA PHE A 11 -52.59 31.85 -24.12
C PHE A 11 -51.70 30.68 -23.71
N VAL A 12 -50.45 30.71 -24.17
CA VAL A 12 -49.36 29.83 -23.71
C VAL A 12 -48.64 30.58 -22.60
N PRO A 13 -48.61 30.10 -21.34
CA PRO A 13 -47.74 30.69 -20.34
C PRO A 13 -46.29 30.30 -20.64
N HIS A 14 -45.49 31.31 -20.94
CA HIS A 14 -44.05 31.25 -21.13
C HIS A 14 -43.39 30.88 -19.79
N PHE A 15 -43.04 29.61 -19.61
CA PHE A 15 -42.22 29.18 -18.47
C PHE A 15 -40.81 29.75 -18.62
N ILE A 16 -40.54 30.82 -17.87
CA ILE A 16 -39.21 31.39 -17.69
C ILE A 16 -38.36 30.32 -16.99
N LYS A 17 -37.46 29.74 -17.77
CA LYS A 17 -36.49 28.73 -17.33
C LYS A 17 -35.34 29.45 -16.62
N THR A 18 -35.48 29.71 -15.32
CA THR A 18 -34.35 30.13 -14.48
C THR A 18 -33.43 28.93 -14.24
N ARG A 19 -32.35 28.89 -15.02
CA ARG A 19 -31.35 27.82 -15.09
C ARG A 19 -30.31 27.88 -13.96
N GLU A 20 -30.61 28.61 -12.88
CA GLU A 20 -29.65 28.93 -11.81
C GLU A 20 -29.82 28.06 -10.55
N GLY A 21 -31.06 27.59 -10.27
CA GLY A 21 -31.32 26.76 -9.08
C GLY A 21 -30.76 25.33 -9.16
N LEU A 22 -30.57 24.80 -10.37
CA LEU A 22 -30.12 23.41 -10.57
C LEU A 22 -28.60 23.24 -10.45
N LEU A 23 -27.83 24.32 -10.69
CA LEU A 23 -26.38 24.31 -10.50
C LEU A 23 -26.01 24.46 -9.02
N ALA A 24 -26.71 25.31 -8.27
CA ALA A 24 -26.46 25.49 -6.84
C ALA A 24 -26.74 24.21 -6.03
N ALA A 25 -27.83 23.50 -6.34
CA ALA A 25 -28.16 22.23 -5.70
C ALA A 25 -27.16 21.11 -6.05
N GLY A 26 -26.66 21.08 -7.29
CA GLY A 26 -25.65 20.12 -7.74
C GLY A 26 -24.28 20.32 -7.07
N VAL A 27 -23.84 21.57 -6.94
CA VAL A 27 -22.55 21.91 -6.28
C VAL A 27 -22.62 21.63 -4.77
N LEU A 28 -23.76 21.91 -4.12
CA LEU A 28 -23.94 21.59 -2.70
C LEU A 28 -23.93 20.07 -2.44
N LEU A 29 -24.48 19.26 -3.35
CA LEU A 29 -24.45 17.80 -3.23
C LEU A 29 -23.01 17.25 -3.36
N VAL A 30 -22.21 17.79 -4.28
CA VAL A 30 -20.78 17.42 -4.46
C VAL A 30 -19.96 17.77 -3.21
N LEU A 31 -20.26 18.89 -2.54
CA LEU A 31 -19.58 19.28 -1.30
C LEU A 31 -19.92 18.38 -0.10
N ILE A 32 -21.11 17.78 -0.06
CA ILE A 32 -21.50 16.84 1.01
C ILE A 32 -20.79 15.48 0.84
N PHE A 33 -20.49 15.06 -0.39
CA PHE A 33 -19.67 13.87 -0.64
C PHE A 33 -18.16 14.10 -0.45
N LEU A 34 -17.73 15.36 -0.31
CA LEU A 34 -16.36 15.77 -0.03
C LEU A 34 -16.08 16.00 1.45
N LYS A 35 -16.96 15.56 2.37
CA LYS A 35 -16.56 15.48 3.78
C LYS A 35 -15.33 14.59 3.85
N PRO A 36 -14.14 15.12 4.23
CA PRO A 36 -13.03 14.25 4.53
C PRO A 36 -13.51 13.41 5.70
N LEU A 37 -13.69 12.11 5.48
CA LEU A 37 -13.80 11.17 6.58
C LEU A 37 -12.60 11.49 7.46
N ALA A 38 -12.84 12.04 8.64
CA ALA A 38 -11.78 12.44 9.55
C ALA A 38 -10.92 11.19 9.77
N ALA A 39 -9.79 11.11 9.06
CA ALA A 39 -8.81 10.10 9.29
C ALA A 39 -8.35 10.39 10.71
N GLY A 40 -8.73 9.51 11.65
CA GLY A 40 -8.17 9.54 12.99
C GLY A 40 -6.64 9.58 12.86
N PRO A 41 -5.93 10.14 13.84
CA PRO A 41 -4.47 10.17 13.80
C PRO A 41 -3.99 8.72 13.65
N LEU A 42 -3.41 8.38 12.49
CA LEU A 42 -2.76 7.11 12.24
C LEU A 42 -1.42 7.11 12.98
N GLU A 43 -1.46 7.18 14.30
CA GLU A 43 -0.31 6.86 15.14
C GLU A 43 0.05 5.39 14.89
N GLY A 44 1.17 5.13 14.23
CA GLY A 44 1.78 3.80 14.17
C GLY A 44 1.90 3.14 12.80
N ILE A 45 1.46 3.78 11.72
CA ILE A 45 1.78 3.31 10.37
C ILE A 45 3.15 3.86 9.97
N VAL A 46 4.16 2.98 9.98
CA VAL A 46 5.55 3.34 9.67
C VAL A 46 6.04 2.48 8.53
N ILE A 47 6.71 3.12 7.57
CA ILE A 47 7.37 2.43 6.45
C ILE A 47 8.77 2.06 6.91
N TYR A 48 9.15 0.82 6.65
CA TYR A 48 10.48 0.29 6.92
C TYR A 48 11.12 -0.18 5.63
N TYR A 49 12.39 0.15 5.46
CA TYR A 49 13.27 -0.51 4.51
C TYR A 49 13.63 -1.88 5.08
N ILE A 50 13.48 -2.92 4.27
CA ILE A 50 13.87 -4.28 4.59
C ILE A 50 14.85 -4.83 3.54
N ARG A 51 15.88 -5.51 4.02
CA ARG A 51 16.91 -6.13 3.20
C ARG A 51 17.21 -7.54 3.71
N PHE A 52 17.16 -8.52 2.83
CA PHE A 52 17.58 -9.88 3.12
C PHE A 52 18.85 -10.20 2.35
N ASP A 53 19.93 -10.46 3.09
CA ASP A 53 21.24 -10.84 2.54
C ASP A 53 21.47 -12.33 2.72
N LEU A 54 21.62 -13.03 1.61
CA LEU A 54 21.95 -14.46 1.56
C LEU A 54 23.42 -14.61 1.16
N LYS A 55 24.25 -15.06 2.10
CA LYS A 55 25.68 -15.30 1.85
C LYS A 55 25.92 -16.75 1.45
N SER A 56 26.55 -16.94 0.29
CA SER A 56 26.97 -18.24 -0.22
C SER A 56 28.49 -18.28 -0.37
N SER A 57 29.10 -19.37 0.08
CA SER A 57 30.53 -19.66 -0.10
C SER A 57 30.68 -21.10 -0.55
N SER A 58 31.57 -21.35 -1.51
CA SER A 58 31.80 -22.69 -2.07
C SER A 58 30.50 -23.42 -2.45
N GLN A 59 29.55 -22.70 -3.07
CA GLN A 59 28.24 -23.20 -3.52
C GLN A 59 27.29 -23.64 -2.38
N ARG A 60 27.58 -23.30 -1.12
CA ARG A 60 26.70 -23.55 0.02
C ARG A 60 26.23 -22.24 0.63
N ILE A 61 24.95 -22.17 0.99
CA ILE A 61 24.42 -21.08 1.79
C ILE A 61 25.04 -21.19 3.18
N THR A 62 25.70 -20.11 3.61
CA THR A 62 26.43 -20.04 4.87
C THR A 62 25.71 -19.21 5.91
N ASP A 63 25.04 -18.14 5.48
CA ASP A 63 24.37 -17.20 6.38
C ASP A 63 23.22 -16.48 5.67
N GLY A 64 22.26 -16.03 6.46
CA GLY A 64 21.08 -15.30 6.01
C GLY A 64 20.71 -14.22 7.02
N LYS A 65 20.76 -12.94 6.62
CA LYS A 65 20.50 -11.80 7.51
C LYS A 65 19.35 -10.95 6.98
N LEU A 66 18.28 -10.82 7.78
CA LEU A 66 17.21 -9.86 7.54
C LEU A 66 17.46 -8.59 8.35
N THR A 67 17.58 -7.46 7.67
CA THR A 67 17.76 -6.12 8.25
C THR A 67 16.49 -5.31 8.02
N MET A 68 16.04 -4.58 9.05
CA MET A 68 14.85 -3.72 9.01
C MET A 68 15.19 -2.36 9.62
N VAL A 69 14.99 -1.28 8.86
CA VAL A 69 15.36 0.10 9.23
C VAL A 69 14.19 1.03 8.94
N PRO A 70 13.81 1.95 9.85
CA PRO A 70 12.78 2.96 9.57
C PRO A 70 13.12 3.77 8.32
N ALA A 71 12.16 3.86 7.39
CA ALA A 71 12.30 4.63 6.15
C ALA A 71 11.39 5.86 6.24
N HIS A 72 11.92 6.95 6.78
CA HIS A 72 11.16 8.19 6.98
C HIS A 72 10.87 8.95 5.68
N GLN A 73 11.56 8.62 4.58
CA GLN A 73 11.43 9.33 3.30
C GLN A 73 11.44 8.34 2.13
N ASP A 74 10.28 8.22 1.47
CA ASP A 74 10.03 7.35 0.32
C ASP A 74 10.72 7.88 -0.95
N PHE A 75 12.01 7.64 -1.11
CA PHE A 75 12.70 8.07 -2.33
C PHE A 75 12.90 6.96 -3.37
N ARG A 76 12.61 5.71 -3.03
CA ARG A 76 13.01 4.57 -3.87
C ARG A 76 11.97 3.46 -3.97
N ALA A 77 10.81 3.58 -3.32
CA ALA A 77 9.72 2.65 -3.49
C ALA A 77 8.92 3.02 -4.75
N ALA A 78 8.69 2.06 -5.65
CA ALA A 78 8.04 2.36 -6.93
C ALA A 78 6.53 2.56 -6.75
N ASN A 79 5.86 1.53 -6.23
CA ASN A 79 4.43 1.46 -5.93
C ASN A 79 4.21 0.41 -4.84
N PHE A 80 3.41 0.74 -3.83
CA PHE A 80 3.02 -0.23 -2.80
C PHE A 80 1.80 -1.04 -3.26
N SER A 81 1.81 -2.32 -2.94
CA SER A 81 0.67 -3.21 -3.15
C SER A 81 0.60 -4.27 -2.06
N TYR A 82 -0.58 -4.86 -1.90
CA TYR A 82 -0.81 -5.93 -0.94
C TYR A 82 -0.43 -7.28 -1.54
N PHE A 83 0.44 -8.00 -0.83
CA PHE A 83 0.83 -9.36 -1.17
C PHE A 83 0.37 -10.34 -0.10
N PRO A 84 -0.39 -11.39 -0.46
CA PRO A 84 -0.66 -12.50 0.42
C PRO A 84 0.56 -13.43 0.45
N ILE A 85 1.03 -13.76 1.65
CA ILE A 85 2.09 -14.73 1.90
C ILE A 85 1.53 -15.80 2.84
N SER A 86 1.80 -17.06 2.55
CA SER A 86 1.40 -18.18 3.40
C SER A 86 2.57 -19.13 3.60
N GLY A 87 2.59 -19.79 4.75
CA GLY A 87 3.64 -20.72 5.08
C GLY A 87 3.33 -21.52 6.33
N ILE A 88 4.30 -22.32 6.77
CA ILE A 88 4.23 -23.12 7.98
C ILE A 88 5.48 -22.85 8.80
N ILE A 89 5.31 -22.49 10.07
CA ILE A 89 6.42 -22.35 11.01
C ILE A 89 6.66 -23.69 11.69
N GLN A 90 7.83 -24.28 11.45
CA GLN A 90 8.30 -25.45 12.18
C GLN A 90 8.71 -25.00 13.59
N ALA A 91 7.87 -25.34 14.56
CA ALA A 91 8.02 -24.98 15.96
C ALA A 91 7.35 -26.06 16.81
N LEU A 92 7.82 -26.26 18.04
CA LEU A 92 7.15 -27.20 18.95
C LEU A 92 5.79 -26.62 19.40
N PRO A 93 4.78 -27.47 19.68
CA PRO A 93 3.47 -27.00 20.16
C PRO A 93 3.54 -26.16 21.44
N GLN A 94 4.57 -26.37 22.27
CA GLN A 94 4.78 -25.64 23.52
C GLN A 94 5.56 -24.33 23.35
N GLU A 95 6.01 -23.97 22.14
CA GLU A 95 6.69 -22.69 21.92
C GLU A 95 5.76 -21.52 22.25
N ALA A 96 6.33 -20.48 22.85
CA ALA A 96 5.57 -19.29 23.22
C ALA A 96 5.00 -18.59 21.97
N ALA A 97 3.75 -18.14 22.04
CA ALA A 97 3.05 -17.52 20.92
C ALA A 97 3.82 -16.35 20.29
N HIS A 98 4.50 -15.52 21.10
CA HIS A 98 5.31 -14.41 20.60
C HIS A 98 6.50 -14.86 19.73
N ILE A 99 7.10 -16.02 20.03
CA ILE A 99 8.19 -16.59 19.23
C ILE A 99 7.66 -17.03 17.87
N ILE A 100 6.50 -17.69 17.87
CA ILE A 100 5.83 -18.13 16.63
C ILE A 100 5.46 -16.93 15.78
N GLU A 101 4.96 -15.85 16.39
CA GLU A 101 4.61 -14.60 15.69
C GLU A 101 5.84 -13.94 15.05
N VAL A 102 6.95 -13.84 15.79
CA VAL A 102 8.21 -13.28 15.26
C VAL A 102 8.73 -14.12 14.09
N LYS A 103 8.75 -15.46 14.23
CA LYS A 103 9.15 -16.39 13.16
C LYS A 103 8.25 -16.26 11.94
N ALA A 104 6.94 -16.15 12.14
CA ALA A 104 5.97 -15.96 11.05
C ALA A 104 6.19 -14.64 10.30
N LYS A 105 6.42 -13.53 11.02
CA LYS A 105 6.74 -12.24 10.40
C LYS A 105 8.05 -12.30 9.62
N GLN A 106 9.11 -12.85 10.23
CA GLN A 106 10.42 -12.99 9.59
C GLN A 106 10.32 -13.82 8.30
N ASN A 107 9.68 -14.99 8.35
CA ASN A 107 9.51 -15.85 7.19
C ASN A 107 8.65 -15.18 6.11
N ALA A 108 7.59 -14.46 6.50
CA ALA A 108 6.76 -13.72 5.55
C ALA A 108 7.58 -12.64 4.80
N PHE A 109 8.45 -11.90 5.50
CA PHE A 109 9.30 -10.89 4.88
C PHE A 109 10.38 -11.48 3.99
N ILE A 110 11.02 -12.56 4.41
CA ILE A 110 12.02 -13.26 3.58
C ILE A 110 11.39 -13.75 2.29
N GLN A 111 10.29 -14.50 2.37
CA GLN A 111 9.60 -15.01 1.18
C GLN A 111 9.14 -13.88 0.25
N LEU A 112 8.62 -12.79 0.81
CA LEU A 112 8.20 -11.65 0.03
C LEU A 112 9.36 -10.97 -0.69
N LEU A 113 10.49 -10.78 0.00
CA LEU A 113 11.71 -10.22 -0.57
C LEU A 113 12.29 -11.10 -1.68
N GLU A 114 12.32 -12.42 -1.49
CA GLU A 114 12.79 -13.35 -2.51
C GLU A 114 11.91 -13.34 -3.77
N GLN A 115 10.59 -13.17 -3.61
CA GLN A 115 9.63 -13.19 -4.72
C GLN A 115 9.49 -11.85 -5.44
N LYS A 116 9.55 -10.74 -4.71
CA LYS A 116 9.16 -9.41 -5.19
C LYS A 116 10.22 -8.34 -4.98
N GLY A 117 11.22 -8.58 -4.13
CA GLY A 117 12.27 -7.62 -3.83
C GLY A 117 13.19 -7.35 -5.01
N LEU A 118 13.84 -6.19 -4.97
CA LEU A 118 14.91 -5.88 -5.89
C LEU A 118 16.10 -6.78 -5.56
N LYS A 119 16.47 -7.64 -6.51
CA LYS A 119 17.60 -8.55 -6.37
C LYS A 119 18.89 -7.90 -6.86
N SER A 120 19.93 -7.94 -6.03
CA SER A 120 21.30 -7.63 -6.43
C SER A 120 22.22 -8.78 -6.05
N VAL A 121 23.31 -8.96 -6.81
CA VAL A 121 24.29 -10.01 -6.59
C VAL A 121 25.67 -9.38 -6.56
N THR A 122 26.41 -9.61 -5.49
CA THR A 122 27.78 -9.14 -5.32
C THR A 122 28.68 -10.34 -5.06
N THR A 123 29.74 -10.48 -5.85
CA THR A 123 30.71 -11.58 -5.69
C THR A 123 32.08 -11.00 -5.39
N VAL A 124 32.67 -11.37 -4.25
CA VAL A 124 34.02 -10.96 -3.85
C VAL A 124 34.73 -12.16 -3.25
N ASN A 125 35.94 -12.47 -3.72
CA ASN A 125 36.81 -13.51 -3.15
C ASN A 125 36.11 -14.87 -2.90
N TYR A 126 35.40 -15.40 -3.91
CA TYR A 126 34.62 -16.66 -3.84
C TYR A 126 33.41 -16.65 -2.89
N GLU A 127 33.12 -15.53 -2.26
CA GLU A 127 31.87 -15.30 -1.53
C GLU A 127 30.88 -14.56 -2.44
N THR A 128 29.67 -15.11 -2.55
CA THR A 128 28.56 -14.50 -3.28
C THR A 128 27.51 -14.06 -2.28
N ILE A 129 27.18 -12.78 -2.27
CA ILE A 129 26.08 -12.22 -1.49
C ILE A 129 24.94 -11.89 -2.45
N ILE A 130 23.78 -12.48 -2.21
CA ILE A 130 22.54 -12.15 -2.90
C ILE A 130 21.70 -11.30 -1.95
N SER A 131 21.43 -10.06 -2.33
CA SER A 131 20.63 -9.13 -1.54
C SER A 131 19.26 -8.95 -2.18
N TYR A 132 18.22 -9.02 -1.38
CA TYR A 132 16.84 -8.72 -1.77
C TYR A 132 16.35 -7.52 -0.98
N GLU A 133 15.87 -6.48 -1.68
CA GLU A 133 15.58 -5.18 -1.07
C GLU A 133 14.16 -4.68 -1.37
N GLY A 134 13.54 -4.02 -0.40
CA GLY A 134 12.24 -3.36 -0.57
C GLY A 134 11.79 -2.58 0.66
N CYS A 135 10.58 -2.03 0.58
CA CYS A 135 9.93 -1.30 1.66
C CYS A 135 8.64 -2.00 2.08
N VAL A 136 8.37 -2.05 3.38
CA VAL A 136 7.16 -2.63 3.97
C VAL A 136 6.49 -1.64 4.90
N GLN A 137 5.16 -1.59 4.88
CA GLN A 137 4.37 -0.83 5.85
C GLN A 137 3.95 -1.76 7.01
N VAL A 138 4.15 -1.31 8.24
CA VAL A 138 3.71 -2.01 9.45
C VAL A 138 2.60 -1.21 10.16
N PRO A 139 1.72 -1.86 10.96
CA PRO A 139 1.67 -3.29 11.27
C PRO A 139 1.20 -4.18 10.11
N VAL A 140 1.64 -5.43 10.10
CA VAL A 140 1.25 -6.46 9.11
C VAL A 140 0.04 -7.23 9.63
N ALA A 141 -0.95 -7.47 8.76
CA ALA A 141 -2.05 -8.36 9.10
C ALA A 141 -1.57 -9.81 9.03
N LEU A 142 -1.39 -10.44 10.19
CA LEU A 142 -0.91 -11.82 10.34
C LEU A 142 -1.97 -12.67 11.04
N PHE A 143 -2.24 -13.83 10.47
CA PHE A 143 -3.11 -14.86 11.03
C PHE A 143 -2.34 -16.16 11.18
N ILE A 144 -2.34 -16.73 12.39
CA ILE A 144 -1.65 -17.99 12.71
C ILE A 144 -2.71 -19.00 13.12
N SER A 145 -2.73 -20.13 12.42
CA SER A 145 -3.63 -21.25 12.71
C SER A 145 -3.09 -22.10 13.86
N PRO A 146 -3.95 -22.92 14.50
CA PRO A 146 -3.51 -23.93 15.46
C PRO A 146 -2.47 -24.90 14.87
N TYR A 147 -1.72 -25.56 15.76
CA TYR A 147 -0.69 -26.51 15.38
C TYR A 147 -1.23 -27.63 14.48
N ASP A 148 -0.58 -27.84 13.35
CA ASP A 148 -0.86 -28.91 12.40
C ASP A 148 0.03 -30.12 12.67
N ASN A 149 -0.57 -31.18 13.22
CA ASN A 149 0.11 -32.44 13.52
C ASN A 149 0.63 -33.18 12.28
N LYS A 150 0.06 -32.96 11.09
CA LYS A 150 0.47 -33.59 9.83
C LYS A 150 1.72 -32.94 9.28
N ASN A 151 1.73 -31.60 9.23
CA ASN A 151 2.85 -30.82 8.68
C ASN A 151 3.88 -30.40 9.74
N LYS A 152 3.67 -30.78 11.01
CA LYS A 152 4.57 -30.52 12.15
C LYS A 152 4.93 -29.05 12.32
N GLY A 153 3.92 -28.18 12.35
CA GLY A 153 4.14 -26.75 12.52
C GLY A 153 2.86 -25.93 12.61
N PHE A 154 3.01 -24.61 12.70
CA PHE A 154 1.91 -23.65 12.73
C PHE A 154 1.73 -23.01 11.35
N PRO A 155 0.63 -23.32 10.62
CA PRO A 155 0.30 -22.64 9.39
C PRO A 155 0.02 -21.15 9.65
N TYR A 156 0.46 -20.28 8.76
CA TYR A 156 0.19 -18.86 8.84
C TYR A 156 -0.15 -18.26 7.48
N THR A 157 -0.89 -17.16 7.52
CA THR A 157 -1.17 -16.28 6.39
C THR A 157 -0.89 -14.85 6.81
N ALA A 158 -0.12 -14.13 6.01
CA ALA A 158 0.21 -12.72 6.19
C ALA A 158 -0.25 -11.92 4.96
N ARG A 159 -0.81 -10.74 5.20
CA ARG A 159 -1.08 -9.74 4.15
C ARG A 159 -0.14 -8.56 4.37
N VAL A 160 0.84 -8.45 3.49
CA VAL A 160 1.93 -7.47 3.62
C VAL A 160 1.74 -6.37 2.58
N PHE A 161 1.78 -5.11 3.00
CA PHE A 161 1.80 -3.98 2.07
C PHE A 161 3.24 -3.61 1.79
N PHE A 162 3.67 -3.83 0.55
CA PHE A 162 5.09 -3.85 0.18
C PHE A 162 5.33 -3.17 -1.16
N SER A 163 6.53 -2.62 -1.31
CA SER A 163 7.05 -2.09 -2.57
C SER A 163 8.50 -2.54 -2.79
N PRO A 164 8.86 -3.09 -3.95
CA PRO A 164 10.27 -3.26 -4.28
C PRO A 164 10.97 -1.91 -4.37
N LEU A 165 12.28 -1.93 -4.10
CA LEU A 165 13.11 -0.80 -4.47
C LEU A 165 13.16 -0.65 -6.00
N SER A 166 13.06 0.58 -6.46
CA SER A 166 13.28 0.96 -7.84
C SER A 166 14.76 0.89 -8.19
N PHE A 167 15.02 0.62 -9.46
CA PHE A 167 16.38 0.66 -10.01
C PHE A 167 16.94 2.10 -10.00
N PRO A 168 18.28 2.26 -9.95
CA PRO A 168 18.94 3.57 -9.86
C PRO A 168 18.56 4.57 -10.96
N ASP A 169 18.29 4.10 -12.17
CA ASP A 169 17.82 4.88 -13.32
C ASP A 169 16.47 5.58 -13.06
N GLN A 170 15.64 5.03 -12.18
CA GLN A 170 14.31 5.57 -11.86
C GLN A 170 14.31 6.54 -10.67
N TRP A 171 15.40 6.62 -9.92
CA TRP A 171 15.46 7.40 -8.67
C TRP A 171 15.24 8.90 -8.88
N GLU A 172 15.78 9.48 -9.95
CA GLU A 172 15.59 10.91 -10.24
C GLU A 172 14.15 11.25 -10.62
N SER A 173 13.48 10.35 -11.34
CA SER A 173 12.07 10.50 -11.71
C SER A 173 11.18 10.44 -10.47
N LEU A 174 11.42 9.46 -9.58
CA LEU A 174 10.68 9.31 -8.33
C LEU A 174 10.91 10.51 -7.40
N ARG A 175 12.16 10.97 -7.26
CA ARG A 175 12.49 12.16 -6.47
C ARG A 175 11.74 13.40 -6.96
N ARG A 176 11.67 13.62 -8.27
CA ARG A 176 10.91 14.74 -8.85
C ARG A 176 9.42 14.63 -8.54
N ARG A 177 8.83 13.45 -8.73
CA ARG A 177 7.41 13.19 -8.40
C ARG A 177 7.11 13.45 -6.93
N PHE A 178 8.00 13.01 -6.03
CA PHE A 178 7.85 13.24 -4.60
C PHE A 178 7.87 14.73 -4.25
N LYS A 179 8.85 15.50 -4.76
CA LYS A 179 8.92 16.95 -4.56
C LYS A 179 7.67 17.68 -5.06
N ILE A 180 7.11 17.26 -6.19
CA ILE A 180 5.87 17.85 -6.73
C ILE A 180 4.70 17.57 -5.78
N LYS A 181 4.56 16.34 -5.27
CA LYS A 181 3.52 16.01 -4.29
C LYS A 181 3.64 16.85 -3.03
N GLU A 182 4.84 16.95 -2.48
CA GLU A 182 5.11 17.76 -1.28
C GLU A 182 4.76 19.24 -1.49
N LEU A 183 5.11 19.81 -2.65
CA LEU A 183 4.74 21.19 -2.99
C LEU A 183 3.22 21.38 -3.11
N ILE A 184 2.51 20.41 -3.69
CA ILE A 184 1.04 20.46 -3.81
C ILE A 184 0.39 20.33 -2.43
N GLU A 185 0.85 19.40 -1.60
CA GLU A 185 0.34 19.22 -0.24
C GLU A 185 0.57 20.47 0.61
N ASN A 186 1.78 21.04 0.56
CA ASN A 186 2.09 22.30 1.24
C ASN A 186 1.26 23.47 0.71
N PHE A 187 0.99 23.51 -0.60
CA PHE A 187 0.10 24.51 -1.19
C PHE A 187 -1.32 24.38 -0.63
N PHE A 188 -1.90 23.18 -0.63
CA PHE A 188 -3.24 22.97 -0.05
C PHE A 188 -3.31 23.26 1.45
N LEU A 189 -2.24 22.94 2.20
CA LEU A 189 -2.13 23.30 3.61
C LEU A 189 -2.08 24.81 3.84
N PHE A 190 -1.50 25.58 2.91
CA PHE A 190 -1.46 27.04 3.00
C PHE A 190 -2.83 27.71 2.79
N PHE A 191 -3.75 27.07 2.05
CA PHE A 191 -5.13 27.56 1.84
C PHE A 191 -6.14 27.05 2.88
N LYS A 192 -5.67 26.36 3.92
CA LYS A 192 -6.50 25.87 5.02
C LYS A 192 -6.29 26.72 6.27
#